data_AF-A0AAJ1QBD0-F1
#
_entry.id   AF-A0AAJ1QBD0-F1
#
_cell.length_a   1.000
_cell.length_b   1.000
_cell.length_c   1.000
_cell.angle_alpha   90.00
_cell.angle_beta   90.00
_cell.angle_gamma   90.00
#
_symmetry.space_group_name_H-M   'P 1'
#
loop_
_entity.id
_entity.type
_entity.pdbx_description
1 polymer ?
#
loop_
_entity_poly.entity_id
_entity_poly.type
_entity_poly.pdbx_seq_one_letter_code
_entity_poly.pdbx_strand_id
1 'polypeptide(L)'
;EVQAGNTWSVTVPADAVKDLQPGDITAEVTGQDEYGNAYKADDAVEFDVQTGTPEATITIDEPFGDSVLNQEESKVEQTITGSVGGAAKEGDAVVVTIGGKE
;
A
#
# COMPACT_ATOMS: atom_id res chain seq x y z
N GLU A 1 20.72 -15.34 19.16
CA GLU A 1 21.03 -15.86 20.51
C GLU A 1 19.89 -15.53 21.46
N VAL A 2 19.66 -16.38 22.47
CA VAL A 2 18.69 -16.09 23.53
C VAL A 2 19.29 -15.06 24.48
N GLN A 3 18.57 -13.98 24.71
CA GLN A 3 18.93 -12.85 25.55
C GLN A 3 18.34 -13.00 26.97
N ALA A 4 18.71 -12.07 27.86
CA ALA A 4 18.13 -12.00 29.20
C ALA A 4 16.61 -11.85 29.13
N GLY A 5 15.89 -12.62 29.97
CA GLY A 5 14.42 -12.65 29.95
C GLY A 5 13.81 -13.60 28.91
N ASN A 6 14.58 -14.55 28.37
CA ASN A 6 14.14 -15.56 27.40
C ASN A 6 13.60 -14.95 26.09
N THR A 7 14.22 -13.87 25.64
CA THR A 7 13.89 -13.18 24.39
C THR A 7 14.97 -13.40 23.33
N TRP A 8 14.69 -13.05 22.09
CA TRP A 8 15.68 -13.05 21.01
C TRP A 8 15.32 -11.97 19.99
N SER A 9 16.33 -11.51 19.24
CA SER A 9 16.14 -10.55 18.15
C SER A 9 17.19 -10.77 17.08
N VAL A 10 16.82 -10.56 15.82
CA VAL A 10 17.73 -10.54 14.68
C VAL A 10 17.50 -9.25 13.89
N THR A 11 18.57 -8.61 13.43
CA THR A 11 18.48 -7.47 12.52
C THR A 11 18.51 -7.98 11.08
N VAL A 12 17.52 -7.61 10.29
CA VAL A 12 17.46 -7.91 8.86
C VAL A 12 18.01 -6.71 8.08
N PRO A 13 19.06 -6.86 7.25
CA PRO A 13 19.61 -5.77 6.45
C PRO A 13 18.58 -5.16 5.48
N ALA A 14 18.64 -3.85 5.28
CA ALA A 14 17.67 -3.13 4.44
C ALA A 14 17.60 -3.65 3.00
N ASP A 15 18.73 -4.06 2.41
CA ASP A 15 18.73 -4.62 1.05
C ASP A 15 18.02 -5.98 0.97
N ALA A 16 18.12 -6.80 2.01
CA ALA A 16 17.38 -8.06 2.08
C ALA A 16 15.87 -7.83 2.22
N VAL A 17 15.45 -6.78 2.94
CA VAL A 17 14.04 -6.43 3.12
C VAL A 17 13.37 -6.02 1.81
N LYS A 18 14.08 -5.32 0.91
CA LYS A 18 13.53 -4.85 -0.38
C LYS A 18 13.14 -5.98 -1.31
N ASP A 19 13.85 -7.11 -1.23
CA ASP A 19 13.67 -8.26 -2.10
C ASP A 19 12.76 -9.34 -1.49
N LEU A 20 12.24 -9.12 -0.26
CA LEU A 20 11.33 -10.07 0.38
C LEU A 20 10.07 -10.27 -0.48
N GLN A 21 9.64 -11.52 -0.57
CA GLN A 21 8.35 -11.93 -1.12
C GLN A 21 7.49 -12.47 0.03
N PRO A 22 6.15 -12.49 -0.11
CA PRO A 22 5.27 -13.11 0.88
C PRO A 22 5.71 -14.55 1.18
N GLY A 23 5.59 -14.98 2.44
CA GLY A 23 6.02 -16.31 2.86
C GLY A 23 6.07 -16.48 4.38
N ASP A 24 6.90 -17.41 4.85
CA ASP A 24 7.02 -17.76 6.27
C ASP A 24 8.33 -17.26 6.87
N ILE A 25 8.25 -16.66 8.06
CA ILE A 25 9.40 -16.49 8.94
C ILE A 25 9.43 -17.69 9.88
N THR A 26 10.53 -18.44 9.87
CA THR A 26 10.76 -19.56 10.78
C THR A 26 11.81 -19.22 11.83
N ALA A 27 11.57 -19.64 13.07
CA ALA A 27 12.51 -19.53 14.16
C ALA A 27 12.76 -20.91 14.76
N GLU A 28 14.03 -21.23 15.03
CA GLU A 28 14.43 -22.49 15.66
C GLU A 28 15.40 -22.19 16.82
N VAL A 29 15.19 -22.86 17.94
CA VAL A 29 16.16 -22.91 19.04
C VAL A 29 16.57 -24.37 19.29
N THR A 30 17.88 -24.58 19.39
CA THR A 30 18.48 -25.87 19.76
C THR A 30 19.41 -25.68 20.94
N GLY A 31 19.57 -26.71 21.76
CA GLY A 31 20.47 -26.68 22.90
C GLY A 31 20.66 -28.04 23.56
N GLN A 32 21.36 -28.06 24.69
CA GLN A 32 21.57 -29.23 25.54
C GLN A 32 21.34 -28.85 27.00
N ASP A 33 20.80 -29.77 27.80
CA ASP A 33 20.74 -29.61 29.25
C ASP A 33 22.11 -29.84 29.91
N GLU A 34 22.17 -29.68 31.24
CA GLU A 34 23.41 -29.86 32.02
C GLU A 34 23.94 -31.31 32.00
N TYR A 35 23.13 -32.27 31.55
CA TYR A 35 23.46 -33.69 31.44
C TYR A 35 23.77 -34.13 30.00
N GLY A 36 23.75 -33.20 29.05
CA GLY A 36 24.05 -33.45 27.63
C GLY A 36 22.87 -33.93 26.79
N ASN A 37 21.63 -33.90 27.31
CA ASN A 37 20.45 -34.24 26.52
C ASN A 37 20.09 -33.08 25.58
N ALA A 38 19.96 -33.34 24.29
CA ALA A 38 19.61 -32.33 23.30
C ALA A 38 18.11 -31.98 23.32
N TYR A 39 17.78 -30.73 23.04
CA TYR A 39 16.42 -30.26 22.82
C TYR A 39 16.32 -29.33 21.60
N LYS A 40 15.12 -29.24 21.04
CA LYS A 40 14.76 -28.37 19.92
C LYS A 40 13.34 -27.85 20.09
N ALA A 41 13.11 -26.60 19.70
CA ALA A 41 11.78 -26.04 19.47
C ALA A 41 11.82 -25.12 18.25
N ASP A 42 10.71 -25.05 17.53
CA ASP A 42 10.54 -24.18 16.37
C ASP A 42 9.14 -23.55 16.34
N ASP A 43 9.03 -22.43 15.62
CA ASP A 43 7.78 -21.72 15.37
C ASP A 43 7.84 -21.04 13.99
N ALA A 44 6.67 -20.79 13.41
CA ALA A 44 6.54 -20.16 12.09
C ALA A 44 5.38 -19.16 12.06
N VAL A 45 5.60 -18.03 11.39
CA VAL A 45 4.57 -16.99 11.20
C VAL A 45 4.58 -16.56 9.74
N GLU A 46 3.40 -16.54 9.13
CA GLU A 46 3.18 -16.00 7.78
C GLU A 46 3.36 -14.48 7.77
N PHE A 47 3.95 -13.94 6.71
CA PHE A 47 4.02 -12.51 6.43
C PHE A 47 3.70 -12.22 4.96
N ASP A 48 3.17 -11.02 4.71
CA ASP A 48 2.87 -10.52 3.37
C ASP A 48 3.73 -9.27 3.06
N VAL A 49 3.89 -8.96 1.78
CA VAL A 49 4.68 -7.82 1.29
C VAL A 49 3.82 -6.98 0.35
N GLN A 50 3.43 -5.79 0.80
CA GLN A 50 2.66 -4.82 0.01
C GLN A 50 3.51 -3.57 -0.28
N THR A 51 4.42 -3.69 -1.24
CA THR A 51 5.28 -2.58 -1.71
C THR A 51 4.79 -1.93 -3.00
N GLY A 52 3.71 -2.44 -3.60
CA GLY A 52 3.10 -1.87 -4.80
C GLY A 52 2.53 -0.49 -4.52
N THR A 53 2.86 0.48 -5.38
CA THR A 53 2.20 1.79 -5.38
C THR A 53 0.75 1.60 -5.83
N PRO A 54 -0.26 2.04 -5.04
CA PRO A 54 -1.64 2.00 -5.47
C PRO A 54 -1.84 2.92 -6.67
N GLU A 55 -2.45 2.41 -7.74
CA GLU A 55 -2.80 3.22 -8.91
C GLU A 55 -4.26 3.67 -8.82
N ALA A 56 -4.50 4.96 -9.02
CA ALA A 56 -5.83 5.52 -9.18
C ALA A 56 -6.06 5.93 -10.64
N THR A 57 -7.31 5.88 -11.07
CA THR A 57 -7.73 6.35 -12.39
C THR A 57 -8.70 7.51 -12.24
N ILE A 58 -8.71 8.40 -13.23
CA ILE A 58 -9.65 9.52 -13.31
C ILE A 58 -10.03 9.78 -14.77
N THR A 59 -11.30 10.03 -15.02
CA THR A 59 -11.85 10.45 -16.31
C THR A 59 -12.66 11.72 -16.15
N ILE A 60 -12.77 12.49 -17.23
CA ILE A 60 -13.66 13.63 -17.35
C ILE A 60 -14.63 13.30 -18.48
N ASP A 61 -15.93 13.45 -18.23
CA ASP A 61 -16.95 13.28 -19.26
C ASP A 61 -16.91 14.49 -20.22
N GLU A 62 -17.48 14.36 -21.42
CA GLU A 62 -17.52 15.47 -22.38
C GLU A 62 -18.19 16.72 -21.75
N PRO A 63 -17.45 17.82 -21.54
CA PRO A 63 -18.02 19.00 -20.93
C PRO A 63 -18.98 19.68 -21.89
N PHE A 64 -20.01 20.32 -21.36
CA PHE A 64 -21.03 21.03 -22.16
C PHE A 64 -21.80 20.12 -23.14
N GLY A 65 -21.62 18.79 -23.06
CA GLY A 65 -22.32 17.80 -23.89
C GLY A 65 -21.68 17.53 -25.25
N ASP A 66 -20.85 18.44 -25.77
CA ASP A 66 -20.16 18.30 -27.06
C ASP A 66 -18.69 18.77 -27.03
N SER A 67 -18.15 18.99 -25.82
CA SER A 67 -16.82 19.54 -25.58
C SER A 67 -16.60 20.98 -26.09
N VAL A 68 -17.66 21.71 -26.45
CA VAL A 68 -17.59 23.08 -26.95
C VAL A 68 -18.49 23.99 -26.12
N LEU A 69 -17.91 24.98 -25.46
CA LEU A 69 -18.71 26.00 -24.78
C LEU A 69 -19.23 27.03 -25.79
N ASN A 70 -20.54 27.11 -25.96
CA ASN A 70 -21.18 28.12 -26.81
C ASN A 70 -21.63 29.37 -26.04
N GLN A 71 -22.19 30.34 -26.77
CA GLN A 71 -22.58 31.62 -26.18
C GLN A 71 -23.73 31.47 -25.17
N GLU A 72 -24.66 30.54 -25.38
CA GLU A 72 -25.78 30.35 -24.46
C GLU A 72 -25.34 29.62 -23.19
N GLU A 73 -24.53 28.58 -23.34
CA GLU A 73 -23.97 27.81 -22.22
C GLU A 73 -23.06 28.68 -21.34
N SER A 74 -22.27 29.59 -21.93
CA SER A 74 -21.39 30.49 -21.15
C SER A 74 -22.11 31.46 -20.22
N LYS A 75 -23.43 31.61 -20.35
CA LYS A 75 -24.25 32.52 -19.55
C LYS A 75 -24.91 31.85 -18.34
N VAL A 76 -24.79 30.54 -18.21
CA VAL A 76 -25.41 29.77 -17.13
C VAL A 76 -24.37 28.85 -16.47
N GLU A 77 -24.68 28.36 -15.27
CA GLU A 77 -23.81 27.43 -14.56
C GLU A 77 -23.66 26.13 -15.36
N GLN A 78 -22.42 25.68 -15.49
CA GLN A 78 -22.07 24.44 -16.17
C GLN A 78 -21.55 23.44 -15.13
N THR A 79 -21.86 22.17 -15.34
CA THR A 79 -21.34 21.09 -14.51
C THR A 79 -20.28 20.31 -15.28
N ILE A 80 -19.14 20.07 -14.63
CA ILE A 80 -18.11 19.17 -15.13
C ILE A 80 -18.22 17.88 -14.33
N THR A 81 -18.38 16.76 -15.03
CA THR A 81 -18.50 15.44 -14.41
C THR A 81 -17.38 14.52 -14.89
N GLY A 82 -17.26 13.40 -14.22
CA GLY A 82 -16.27 12.40 -14.50
C GLY A 82 -16.38 11.24 -13.51
N SER A 83 -15.39 10.36 -13.54
CA SER A 83 -15.33 9.21 -12.63
C SER A 83 -13.91 8.99 -12.11
N VAL A 84 -13.80 8.45 -10.90
CA VAL A 84 -12.54 7.99 -10.32
C VAL A 84 -12.60 6.49 -10.06
N GLY A 85 -11.45 5.83 -10.08
CA GLY A 85 -11.34 4.39 -9.84
C GLY A 85 -9.96 3.97 -9.35
N GLY A 86 -9.73 2.65 -9.32
CA GLY A 86 -8.52 2.07 -8.77
C GLY A 86 -8.45 2.24 -7.25
N ALA A 87 -7.36 2.82 -6.76
CA ALA A 87 -7.12 3.06 -5.35
C ALA A 87 -7.87 4.27 -4.76
N ALA A 88 -8.49 5.10 -5.60
CA ALA A 88 -9.30 6.23 -5.15
C ALA A 88 -10.52 5.75 -4.36
N LYS A 89 -10.87 6.46 -3.29
CA LYS A 89 -11.98 6.13 -2.38
C LYS A 89 -12.84 7.33 -2.06
N GLU A 90 -14.02 7.07 -1.50
CA GLU A 90 -14.93 8.13 -1.05
C GLU A 90 -14.24 9.06 -0.05
N GLY A 91 -14.41 10.37 -0.27
CA GLY A 91 -13.77 11.42 0.54
C GLY A 91 -12.40 11.87 0.04
N ASP A 92 -11.81 11.20 -0.96
CA ASP A 92 -10.60 11.70 -1.62
C ASP A 92 -10.92 13.02 -2.38
N ALA A 93 -9.97 13.95 -2.38
CA ALA A 93 -10.13 15.23 -3.03
C ALA A 93 -9.97 15.10 -4.55
N VAL A 94 -10.89 15.71 -5.30
CA VAL A 94 -10.76 15.95 -6.74
C VAL A 94 -10.52 17.43 -6.95
N VAL A 95 -9.38 17.77 -7.55
CA VAL A 95 -9.01 19.14 -7.89
C VAL A 95 -9.15 19.32 -9.40
N VAL A 96 -9.97 20.28 -9.81
CA VAL A 96 -10.24 20.56 -11.23
C VAL A 96 -9.78 21.97 -11.53
N THR A 97 -8.83 22.12 -12.45
CA THR A 97 -8.38 23.44 -12.92
C THR A 97 -8.94 23.74 -14.30
N ILE A 98 -9.70 24.83 -14.44
CA ILE A 98 -10.31 25.29 -15.69
C ILE A 98 -9.77 26.66 -16.05
N GLY A 99 -9.10 26.78 -17.20
CA GLY A 99 -8.59 28.06 -17.70
C GLY A 99 -7.63 28.78 -16.73
N GLY A 100 -6.90 28.01 -15.92
CA GLY A 100 -5.98 28.55 -14.90
C GLY A 100 -6.64 28.93 -13.57
N LYS A 101 -7.90 28.58 -13.36
CA LYS A 101 -8.59 28.69 -12.06
C LYS A 101 -8.85 27.31 -11.50
N GLU A 102 -8.52 27.13 -10.23
CA GLU A 102 -8.88 25.96 -9.43
C GLU A 102 -10.25 26.16 -8.78
#